data_AF-A0A1T0CKR0-F1
#
_entry.id   AF-A0A1T0CKR0-F1
#
_cell.length_a   1.000
_cell.length_b   1.000
_cell.length_c   1.000
_cell.angle_alpha   90.00
_cell.angle_beta   90.00
_cell.angle_gamma   90.00
#
_symmetry.space_group_name_H-M   'P 1'
#
loop_
_entity.id
_entity.type
_entity.pdbx_description
1 polymer ?
#
loop_
_entity_poly.entity_id
_entity_poly.type
_entity_poly.pdbx_seq_one_letter_code
_entity_poly.pdbx_strand_id
1 'polypeptide(L)' 'MKNQTEWTNIVRELLKHQTQTELSSKTGIHQGVISELNRGKPKPNLSWRYGNALMNAYNNLKQENHPS' A
#
# COMPACT_ATOMS: atom_id res chain seq x y z
N MET A 1 13.37 -6.88 5.65
CA MET A 1 11.91 -6.73 5.89
C MET A 1 11.63 -5.25 6.08
N LYS A 2 10.63 -4.69 5.39
CA LYS A 2 10.24 -3.30 5.60
C LYS A 2 9.61 -3.11 6.99
N ASN A 3 9.94 -2.03 7.66
CA ASN A 3 9.38 -1.70 8.96
C ASN A 3 7.96 -1.12 8.82
N GLN A 4 7.19 -1.09 9.91
CA GLN A 4 5.79 -0.63 9.91
C GLN A 4 5.63 0.78 9.32
N THR A 5 6.61 1.65 9.58
CA THR A 5 6.63 3.03 9.07
C THR A 5 6.69 3.05 7.55
N GLU A 6 7.49 2.18 6.94
CA GLU A 6 7.57 2.10 5.47
C GLU A 6 6.26 1.64 4.82
N TRP A 7 5.55 0.67 5.41
CA TRP A 7 4.24 0.24 4.89
C TRP A 7 3.20 1.34 5.00
N THR A 8 3.20 2.06 6.12
CA THR A 8 2.34 3.23 6.34
C THR A 8 2.59 4.29 5.27
N ASN A 9 3.86 4.58 4.97
CA ASN A 9 4.24 5.56 3.95
C ASN A 9 3.85 5.12 2.55
N ILE A 10 4.06 3.85 2.19
CA ILE A 10 3.63 3.30 0.90
C ILE A 10 2.12 3.46 0.72
N VAL A 11 1.33 3.04 1.72
CA VAL A 11 -0.13 3.13 1.65
C VAL A 11 -0.59 4.57 1.55
N ARG A 12 0.00 5.50 2.32
CA ARG A 12 -0.33 6.93 2.22
C ARG A 12 -0.03 7.49 0.84
N GLU A 13 1.11 7.13 0.26
CA GLU A 13 1.48 7.60 -1.08
C GLU A 13 0.49 7.08 -2.13
N LEU A 14 0.17 5.79 -2.08
CA LEU A 14 -0.84 5.19 -2.95
C LEU A 14 -2.19 5.90 -2.80
N LEU A 15 -2.61 6.22 -1.56
CA LEU A 15 -3.88 6.87 -1.30
C LEU A 15 -3.96 8.35 -1.71
N LYS A 16 -2.85 8.98 -2.12
CA LYS A 16 -2.89 10.32 -2.73
C LYS A 16 -3.46 10.30 -4.15
N HIS A 17 -3.33 9.17 -4.85
CA HIS A 17 -3.68 9.06 -6.27
C HIS A 17 -4.90 8.16 -6.52
N GLN A 18 -5.42 7.50 -5.48
CA GLN A 18 -6.54 6.58 -5.58
C GLN A 18 -7.21 6.40 -4.21
N THR A 19 -8.47 6.02 -4.21
CA THR A 19 -9.26 5.72 -3.03
C THR A 19 -8.86 4.38 -2.39
N GLN A 20 -9.27 4.15 -1.14
CA GLN A 20 -9.09 2.86 -0.48
C GLN A 20 -9.79 1.72 -1.23
N THR A 21 -10.95 2.00 -1.83
CA THR A 21 -11.70 1.03 -2.64
C THR A 21 -10.93 0.63 -3.89
N GLU A 22 -10.37 1.58 -4.63
CA GLU A 22 -9.57 1.31 -5.81
C GLU A 22 -8.29 0.56 -5.46
N LEU A 23 -7.59 0.97 -4.40
CA LEU A 23 -6.40 0.27 -3.93
C LEU A 23 -6.73 -1.18 -3.51
N SER A 24 -7.87 -1.37 -2.84
CA SER A 24 -8.36 -2.70 -2.46
C SER A 24 -8.64 -3.57 -3.67
N SER A 25 -9.32 -3.03 -4.69
CA SER A 25 -9.60 -3.72 -5.94
C SER A 25 -8.32 -4.08 -6.71
N LYS A 26 -7.33 -3.18 -6.74
CA LYS A 26 -6.05 -3.41 -7.44
C LYS A 26 -5.16 -4.45 -6.75
N THR A 27 -5.13 -4.45 -5.42
CA THR A 27 -4.19 -5.25 -4.63
C THR A 27 -4.79 -6.53 -4.04
N GLY A 28 -6.13 -6.65 -4.04
CA GLY A 28 -6.85 -7.71 -3.33
C GLY A 28 -6.74 -7.61 -1.80
N ILE A 29 -6.25 -6.50 -1.27
CA ILE A 29 -6.13 -6.26 0.17
C ILE A 29 -7.44 -5.67 0.68
N HIS A 30 -7.97 -6.19 1.79
CA HIS A 30 -9.18 -5.62 2.39
C HIS A 30 -9.00 -4.15 2.76
N GLN A 31 -10.03 -3.33 2.52
CA GLN A 31 -10.04 -1.91 2.88
C GLN A 31 -9.76 -1.68 4.37
N GLY A 32 -10.20 -2.57 5.25
CA GLY A 32 -9.87 -2.51 6.68
C GLY A 32 -8.37 -2.57 6.95
N VAL A 33 -7.65 -3.46 6.25
CA VAL A 33 -6.19 -3.56 6.36
C VAL A 33 -5.50 -2.30 5.83
N ILE A 34 -5.97 -1.77 4.70
CA ILE A 34 -5.48 -0.50 4.14
C ILE A 34 -5.70 0.66 5.13
N SER A 35 -6.88 0.73 5.74
CA SER A 35 -7.23 1.75 6.73
C SER A 35 -6.36 1.65 8.00
N GLU A 36 -6.10 0.44 8.49
CA GLU A 36 -5.20 0.19 9.61
C GLU A 36 -3.77 0.63 9.29
N LEU A 37 -3.24 0.27 8.12
CA LEU A 37 -1.92 0.69 7.67
C LEU A 37 -1.82 2.20 7.49
N ASN A 38 -2.85 2.85 6.92
CA ASN A 38 -2.88 4.31 6.75
C ASN A 38 -2.84 5.05 8.10
N ARG A 39 -3.53 4.50 9.11
CA ARG A 39 -3.53 4.98 10.50
C ARG A 39 -2.23 4.67 11.25
N GLY A 40 -1.29 3.96 10.62
CA GLY A 40 -0.02 3.55 11.25
C GLY A 40 -0.19 2.46 12.32
N LYS A 41 -1.33 1.76 12.33
CA LYS A 41 -1.54 0.68 13.30
C LYS A 41 -0.56 -0.46 13.01
N PRO A 42 0.15 -0.97 14.03
CA PRO A 42 1.12 -2.03 13.84
C PRO A 42 0.44 -3.28 13.28
N LYS A 43 0.93 -3.75 12.14
CA LYS A 43 0.62 -5.06 11.54
C LYS A 43 1.90 -5.90 11.64
N PRO A 44 2.21 -6.47 12.82
CA PRO A 44 3.42 -7.27 13.02
C PRO A 44 3.53 -8.43 12.04
N ASN A 45 2.39 -8.94 11.54
CA ASN A 45 2.32 -9.99 10.53
C ASN A 45 1.56 -9.52 9.28
N LEU A 46 2.04 -8.45 8.62
CA LEU A 46 1.58 -8.19 7.26
C LEU A 46 1.96 -9.41 6.41
N SER A 47 0.95 -10.08 5.84
CA SER A 47 1.21 -11.27 5.03
C SER A 47 2.16 -10.91 3.89
N TRP A 48 3.07 -11.83 3.55
CA TRP A 48 4.01 -11.64 2.44
C TRP A 48 3.27 -11.25 1.15
N ARG A 49 2.10 -11.86 0.91
CA ARG A 49 1.22 -11.54 -0.22
C ARG A 49 0.77 -10.08 -0.22
N TYR A 50 0.34 -9.54 0.92
CA TYR A 50 -0.09 -8.14 1.02
C TYR A 50 1.08 -7.17 0.89
N GLY A 51 2.24 -7.49 1.48
CA GLY A 51 3.45 -6.70 1.29
C GLY A 51 3.87 -6.63 -0.18
N ASN A 52 3.87 -7.77 -0.88
CA ASN A 52 4.23 -7.83 -2.30
C ASN A 52 3.24 -7.05 -3.18
N ALA A 53 1.93 -7.19 -2.91
CA ALA A 53 0.90 -6.45 -3.64
C ALA A 53 1.02 -4.92 -3.47
N LEU A 54 1.30 -4.44 -2.25
CA LEU A 54 1.54 -3.02 -1.98
C LEU A 54 2.81 -2.51 -2.68
N MET A 55 3.88 -3.29 -2.66
CA MET A 55 5.13 -2.92 -3.33
C MET A 55 4.95 -2.82 -4.84
N ASN A 56 4.25 -3.77 -5.46
CA ASN A 56 3.97 -3.73 -6.89
C ASN A 56 3.12 -2.51 -7.26
N ALA A 57 2.06 -2.23 -6.51
CA ALA A 57 1.24 -1.04 -6.73
C ALA A 57 2.07 0.25 -6.59
N TYR A 58 2.97 0.31 -5.60
CA TYR A 58 3.83 1.47 -5.38
C TYR A 58 4.88 1.66 -6.47
N ASN A 59 5.47 0.57 -6.97
CA ASN A 59 6.42 0.62 -8.07
C ASN A 59 5.75 1.05 -9.38
N ASN A 60 4.55 0.56 -9.67
CA ASN A 60 3.77 0.98 -10.83
C ASN A 60 3.45 2.47 -10.76
N LEU A 61 3.00 2.97 -9.59
CA LEU A 61 2.76 4.40 -9.38
C LEU A 61 4.03 5.23 -9.63
N LYS A 62 5.21 4.74 -9.23
CA LYS A 62 6.48 5.44 -9.49
C LYS A 62 6.87 5.47 -10.96
N GLN A 63 6.60 4.38 -11.69
CA GLN A 63 6.87 4.33 -13.13
C GLN A 63 5.92 5.26 -13.91
N GLU A 64 4.64 5.32 -13.53
CA GLU A 64 3.66 6.23 -14.15
C GLU A 64 4.01 7.71 -13.90
N ASN A 65 4.56 8.05 -12.74
CA ASN A 65 4.95 9.43 -12.39
C ASN A 65 6.37 9.82 -12.84
N HIS A 66 7.12 8.89 -13.45
CA HIS A 66 8.37 9.20 -14.16
C HIS A 66 8.17 8.96 -15.67
N PRO A 67 7.38 9.80 -16.35
CA PRO A 67 7.41 9.84 -17.80
C PRO A 67 8.81 10.31 -18.22
N SER A 68 9.40 9.61 -19.19
CA SER A 68 10.69 9.95 -19.81
C SER A 68 10.69 11.36 -20.41
#